data_AF-A0A7W0TPC9-F1
#
_entry.id   AF-A0A7W0TPC9-F1
#
_cell.length_a   1.000
_cell.length_b   1.000
_cell.length_c   1.000
_cell.angle_alpha   90.00
_cell.angle_beta   90.00
_cell.angle_gamma   90.00
#
_symmetry.space_group_name_H-M   'P 1'
#
loop_
_entity.id
_entity.type
_entity.pdbx_description
1 polymer ?
#
loop_
_entity_poly.entity_id
_entity_poly.type
_entity_poly.pdbx_seq_one_letter_code
_entity_poly.pdbx_strand_id
1 'polypeptide(L)' 'MAYDAVLRNLAVVGEAVKSLPDDFKQQRPDIPWASIAGLRNVVVHEYFRVNPDMIRDIVDNQLAPLLDDIG' A
#
# COMPACT_ATOMS: atom_id res chain seq x y z
N MET A 1 -13.40 -0.50 -13.31
CA MET A 1 -14.46 -0.15 -12.33
C MET A 1 -13.79 0.41 -11.07
N ALA A 2 -14.53 0.84 -10.03
CA ALA A 2 -13.95 1.48 -8.84
C ALA A 2 -12.89 0.62 -8.13
N TYR A 3 -13.10 -0.70 -8.07
CA TYR A 3 -12.15 -1.64 -7.46
C TYR A 3 -10.78 -1.65 -8.18
N ASP A 4 -10.77 -1.71 -9.51
CA ASP A 4 -9.51 -1.70 -10.29
C ASP A 4 -8.72 -0.39 -10.07
N ALA A 5 -9.42 0.73 -9.89
CA ALA A 5 -8.80 2.01 -9.59
C ALA A 5 -8.13 2.01 -8.20
N VAL A 6 -8.77 1.40 -7.19
CA VAL A 6 -8.18 1.21 -5.85
C VAL A 6 -6.91 0.36 -5.96
N LEU A 7 -6.97 -0.78 -6.65
CA LEU A 7 -5.81 -1.64 -6.87
C LEU A 7 -4.66 -0.89 -7.57
N ARG A 8 -4.97 -0.14 -8.63
CA ARG A 8 -3.99 0.68 -9.34
C ARG A 8 -3.32 1.68 -8.41
N ASN A 9 -4.07 2.36 -7.56
CA ASN A 9 -3.55 3.33 -6.61
C ASN A 9 -2.66 2.67 -5.55
N LEU A 10 -3.05 1.53 -5.00
CA LEU A 10 -2.22 0.76 -4.06
C LEU A 10 -0.89 0.32 -4.72
N ALA A 11 -0.92 -0.07 -5.99
CA ALA A 11 0.29 -0.39 -6.74
C ALA A 11 1.21 0.84 -6.93
N VAL A 12 0.65 2.03 -7.18
CA VAL A 12 1.42 3.28 -7.28
C VAL A 12 2.09 3.62 -5.94
N VAL A 13 1.36 3.51 -4.83
CA VAL A 13 1.91 3.73 -3.49
C VAL A 13 3.06 2.78 -3.18
N GLY A 14 2.88 1.48 -3.47
CA GLY A 14 3.95 0.50 -3.28
C GLY A 14 5.19 0.75 -4.14
N GLU A 15 5.02 1.24 -5.38
CA GLU A 15 6.14 1.65 -6.22
C GLU A 15 6.87 2.87 -5.65
N ALA A 16 6.13 3.89 -5.20
CA ALA A 16 6.72 5.08 -4.58
C ALA A 16 7.54 4.72 -3.33
N VAL A 17 7.05 3.80 -2.49
CA VAL A 17 7.78 3.31 -1.31
C VAL A 17 9.11 2.64 -1.69
N LYS A 18 9.18 1.91 -2.81
CA LYS A 18 10.44 1.30 -3.28
C LYS A 18 11.47 2.35 -3.69
N SER A 19 11.02 3.51 -4.18
CA SER A 19 11.89 4.62 -4.55
C SER A 19 12.35 5.47 -3.36
N LEU A 20 11.80 5.27 -2.16
CA LEU A 20 12.24 6.00 -0.97
C LEU A 20 13.65 5.57 -0.56
N PRO A 21 14.52 6.52 -0.19
CA PRO A 21 15.83 6.26 0.38
C PRO A 21 15.77 5.35 1.61
N ASP A 22 16.78 4.49 1.79
CA ASP A 22 16.83 3.53 2.91
C ASP A 22 17.00 4.22 4.26
N ASP A 23 17.77 5.31 4.32
CA ASP A 23 17.93 6.14 5.52
C ASP A 23 16.61 6.77 5.96
N PHE A 24 15.78 7.24 5.02
CA PHE A 24 14.43 7.73 5.32
C PHE A 24 13.55 6.64 5.91
N LYS A 25 13.55 5.44 5.31
CA LYS A 25 12.78 4.29 5.82
C LYS A 25 13.26 3.86 7.21
N GLN A 26 14.56 3.90 7.47
CA GLN A 26 15.15 3.59 8.79
C GLN A 26 14.76 4.58 9.88
N GLN A 27 14.50 5.85 9.53
CA GLN A 27 14.03 6.85 10.49
C GLN A 27 12.58 6.62 10.94
N ARG A 28 11.82 5.79 10.21
CA ARG A 28 10.40 5.50 10.46
C ARG A 28 10.15 3.98 10.48
N PRO A 29 10.73 3.26 11.46
CA PRO A 29 10.59 1.80 11.55
C PRO A 29 9.19 1.35 11.97
N ASP A 30 8.35 2.28 12.44
CA ASP A 30 6.92 2.10 12.73
C ASP A 30 6.11 1.74 11.47
N ILE A 31 6.57 2.19 10.30
CA ILE A 31 5.87 1.97 9.04
C ILE A 31 6.34 0.65 8.41
N PRO A 32 5.41 -0.24 7.99
CA PRO A 32 5.75 -1.55 7.42
C PRO A 32 6.17 -1.44 5.94
N TRP A 33 7.27 -0.74 5.66
CA TRP A 33 7.76 -0.43 4.31
C TRP A 33 7.84 -1.63 3.37
N ALA A 34 8.36 -2.76 3.86
CA ALA A 34 8.50 -3.98 3.08
C ALA A 34 7.15 -4.56 2.65
N SER A 35 6.15 -4.51 3.53
CA SER A 35 4.79 -4.96 3.23
C SER A 35 4.11 -4.06 2.19
N ILE A 36 4.30 -2.74 2.29
CA ILE A 36 3.73 -1.78 1.34
C ILE A 36 4.36 -1.96 -0.06
N ALA A 37 5.69 -2.12 -0.12
CA ALA A 37 6.39 -2.44 -1.37
C ALA A 37 5.97 -3.82 -1.94
N GLY A 38 5.76 -4.81 -1.07
CA GLY A 38 5.32 -6.16 -1.44
C GLY A 38 3.91 -6.20 -2.00
N LEU A 39 2.99 -5.38 -1.48
CA LEU A 39 1.60 -5.27 -1.95
C LEU A 39 1.53 -4.98 -3.45
N ARG A 40 2.40 -4.10 -3.96
CA ARG A 40 2.48 -3.81 -5.40
C ARG A 40 2.76 -5.05 -6.25
N ASN A 41 3.59 -5.98 -5.78
CA ASN A 41 3.87 -7.21 -6.52
C ASN A 41 2.65 -8.12 -6.57
N VAL A 42 1.93 -8.25 -5.45
CA VAL A 42 0.70 -9.06 -5.40
C VAL A 42 -0.37 -8.48 -6.33
N VAL A 43 -0.60 -7.17 -6.26
CA VAL A 43 -1.65 -6.50 -7.05
C VAL A 43 -1.37 -6.53 -8.56
N VAL A 44 -0.09 -6.45 -8.98
CA VAL A 44 0.27 -6.32 -10.41
C VAL A 44 0.65 -7.67 -11.05
N HIS A 45 1.32 -8.56 -10.33
CA HIS A 45 1.87 -9.80 -10.88
C HIS A 45 1.13 -11.06 -10.41
N GLU A 46 0.51 -11.01 -9.24
CA GLU A 46 -0.20 -12.14 -8.64
C GLU A 46 -1.68 -11.81 -8.43
N TYR A 47 -2.29 -11.07 -9.37
CA TYR A 47 -3.64 -10.52 -9.25
C TYR A 47 -4.71 -11.58 -8.91
N PHE A 48 -4.48 -12.84 -9.29
CA PHE A 48 -5.33 -13.98 -8.96
C PHE A 48 -5.33 -14.36 -7.47
N ARG A 49 -4.37 -13.87 -6.68
CA ARG A 49 -4.29 -14.03 -5.21
C ARG A 49 -4.91 -12.87 -4.45
N VAL A 50 -5.31 -11.80 -5.14
CA VAL A 50 -5.87 -10.62 -4.49
C VAL A 50 -7.23 -10.96 -3.90
N ASN A 51 -7.35 -10.83 -2.58
CA ASN A 51 -8.61 -10.98 -1.87
C ASN A 51 -9.27 -9.59 -1.68
N PRO A 52 -10.48 -9.35 -2.22
CA PRO A 52 -11.20 -8.08 -2.05
C PRO A 52 -11.41 -7.65 -0.59
N ASP A 53 -11.63 -8.60 0.32
CA ASP A 53 -11.83 -8.31 1.74
C ASP A 53 -10.52 -7.79 2.38
N MET A 54 -9.38 -8.32 1.95
CA MET A 54 -8.07 -7.82 2.38
C MET A 54 -7.80 -6.43 1.82
N ILE A 55 -8.19 -6.15 0.57
CA ILE A 55 -8.08 -4.81 -0.01
C ILE A 55 -8.97 -3.82 0.74
N ARG A 56 -10.17 -4.26 1.14
CA ARG A 56 -11.07 -3.44 1.95
C ARG A 56 -10.46 -3.12 3.31
N ASP A 57 -9.92 -4.13 3.99
CA ASP A 57 -9.23 -3.97 5.27
C ASP A 57 -8.06 -2.98 5.19
N ILE A 58 -7.24 -3.06 4.13
CA ILE A 58 -6.15 -2.09 3.91
C ILE A 58 -6.69 -0.66 3.83
N VAL A 59 -7.77 -0.44 3.07
CA VAL A 59 -8.32 0.91 2.89
C VAL A 59 -8.94 1.42 4.19
N ASP A 60 -9.73 0.61 4.87
CA ASP A 60 -10.52 1.07 6.03
C ASP A 60 -9.70 1.11 7.32
N ASN A 61 -8.79 0.16 7.53
CA ASN A 61 -8.09 0.01 8.79
C ASN A 61 -6.63 0.47 8.75
N GLN A 62 -6.02 0.58 7.56
CA GLN A 62 -4.62 1.02 7.43
C GLN A 62 -4.50 2.42 6.83
N LEU A 63 -5.29 2.74 5.79
CA LEU A 63 -5.20 4.04 5.11
C LEU A 63 -6.11 5.10 5.70
N ALA A 64 -7.36 4.76 6.04
CA ALA A 64 -8.31 5.75 6.56
C ALA A 64 -7.81 6.49 7.82
N PRO A 65 -7.15 5.84 8.81
CA PRO A 65 -6.60 6.54 9.97
C PRO A 65 -5.52 7.57 9.62
N LEU A 66 -4.83 7.40 8.49
CA LEU A 66 -3.78 8.35 8.07
C LEU A 66 -4.37 9.66 7.56
N LEU A 67 -5.66 9.71 7.22
CA LEU A 67 -6.29 10.95 6.77
C LEU A 67 -6.32 12.00 7.88
N ASP A 68 -6.44 11.57 9.13
CA ASP A 68 -6.42 12.45 10.30
C ASP A 68 -5.05 13.14 10.48
N ASP A 69 -3.97 12.52 9.98
CA ASP A 69 -2.61 13.06 10.04
C ASP A 69 -2.30 14.06 8.91
N ILE A 70 -3.14 14.13 7.86
CA ILE A 70 -2.84 14.89 6.64
C ILE A 70 -3.47 16.30 6.66
N GLY A 71 -4.52 16.53 7.46
CA GLY A 71 -5.17 17.85 7.61
C GLY A 71 -6.10 18.23 6.46
#